data_AF-A0A847IDW9-F1
#
_entry.id   AF-A0A847IDW9-F1
#
_cell.length_a   1.000
_cell.length_b   1.000
_cell.length_c   1.000
_cell.angle_alpha   90.00
_cell.angle_beta   90.00
_cell.angle_gamma   90.00
#
_symmetry.space_group_name_H-M   'P 1'
#
loop_
_entity.id
_entity.type
_entity.pdbx_description
1 polymer ?
#
loop_
_entity_poly.entity_id
_entity_poly.type
_entity_poly.pdbx_seq_one_letter_code
_entity_poly.pdbx_strand_id
1 'polypeptide(L)'
;MARTIHEFRSPRRFVAGTVGQPGDRTFYLQVSQDTRLMSVEMEKQQVLILADRLTYLLDEVRRRFGTPVPPEADDIDDVSPLENPIDAEFRVGSMGLGWDAEAASVVIELLAVTEQPLDESVILDDTDEGPDTVRVFLSADEAREFSARSMRVIAAGRPLCPLCNQPLDASGHICARSNGYKRDAVFSRSLEFVDPDVLAGLARLVPGFDSSFTVDDEVVDPHDGDTSDDGDDSDHGTADRDGDNGDR
;
A
#
# COMPACT_ATOMS: atom_id res chain seq x y z
N MET A 1 31.31 19.53 -9.21
CA MET A 1 31.48 18.58 -10.33
C MET A 1 30.52 19.02 -11.42
N ALA A 2 30.87 18.84 -12.69
CA ALA A 2 29.93 19.11 -13.78
C ALA A 2 28.75 18.14 -13.65
N ARG A 3 27.51 18.64 -13.77
CA ARG A 3 26.32 17.82 -13.60
C ARG A 3 26.04 16.97 -14.83
N THR A 4 25.41 15.81 -14.64
CA THR A 4 24.91 14.99 -15.74
C THR A 4 23.42 15.25 -15.96
N ILE A 5 23.03 15.63 -17.19
CA ILE A 5 21.62 15.79 -17.58
C ILE A 5 21.21 14.62 -18.47
N HIS A 6 20.32 13.77 -17.96
CA HIS A 6 19.73 12.66 -18.70
C HIS A 6 18.42 13.11 -19.35
N GLU A 7 18.45 13.36 -20.66
CA GLU A 7 17.27 13.81 -21.41
C GLU A 7 16.53 12.64 -22.09
N PHE A 8 15.21 12.65 -21.99
CA PHE A 8 14.27 11.71 -22.62
C PHE A 8 13.12 12.48 -23.30
N ARG A 9 13.16 12.61 -24.62
CA ARG A 9 12.18 13.44 -25.38
C ARG A 9 10.93 12.69 -25.84
N SER A 10 11.02 11.38 -25.97
CA SER A 10 9.92 10.53 -26.42
C SER A 10 10.06 9.17 -25.74
N PRO A 11 9.88 9.12 -24.42
CA PRO A 11 9.99 7.87 -23.69
C PRO A 11 8.90 6.91 -24.16
N ARG A 12 9.26 5.64 -24.34
CA ARG A 12 8.28 4.58 -24.59
C ARG A 12 7.39 4.35 -23.37
N ARG A 13 7.94 4.62 -22.18
CA ARG A 13 7.26 4.40 -20.90
C ARG A 13 7.83 5.31 -19.83
N PHE A 14 6.95 5.95 -19.07
CA PHE A 14 7.28 6.77 -17.92
C PHE A 14 6.30 6.45 -16.78
N VAL A 15 6.78 5.84 -15.70
CA VAL A 15 5.91 5.26 -14.68
C VAL A 15 6.48 5.42 -13.27
N ALA A 16 5.60 5.62 -12.29
CA ALA A 16 5.94 5.45 -10.88
C ALA A 16 5.60 4.03 -10.43
N GLY A 17 6.43 3.45 -9.58
CA GLY A 17 6.24 2.13 -9.00
C GLY A 17 6.84 2.03 -7.60
N THR A 18 6.59 0.92 -6.92
CA THR A 18 7.13 0.68 -5.57
C THR A 18 7.67 -0.73 -5.45
N VAL A 19 8.76 -0.88 -4.70
CA VAL A 19 9.34 -2.17 -4.31
C VAL A 19 9.37 -2.25 -2.78
N GLY A 20 9.09 -3.43 -2.23
CA GLY A 20 9.07 -3.66 -0.78
C GLY A 20 7.68 -4.02 -0.24
N GLN A 21 7.59 -4.15 1.08
CA GLN A 21 6.36 -4.53 1.77
C GLN A 21 5.50 -3.30 2.10
N PRO A 22 4.18 -3.45 2.28
CA PRO A 22 3.34 -2.36 2.79
C PRO A 22 3.88 -1.81 4.12
N GLY A 23 4.19 -0.51 4.17
CA GLY A 23 4.79 0.15 5.34
C GLY A 23 6.29 0.42 5.20
N ASP A 24 6.99 -0.37 4.38
CA ASP A 24 8.43 -0.24 4.09
C ASP A 24 8.67 -0.38 2.58
N ARG A 25 8.02 0.52 1.82
CA ARG A 25 8.09 0.54 0.37
C ARG A 25 8.93 1.72 -0.09
N THR A 26 9.88 1.44 -0.98
CA THR A 26 10.63 2.46 -1.69
C THR A 26 9.91 2.77 -2.99
N PHE A 27 9.74 4.07 -3.28
CA PHE A 27 9.16 4.52 -4.53
C PHE A 27 10.26 4.77 -5.55
N TYR A 28 10.01 4.34 -6.77
CA TYR A 28 10.86 4.60 -7.90
C TYR A 28 10.04 5.24 -9.01
N LEU A 29 10.68 6.13 -9.74
CA LEU A 29 10.19 6.62 -11.01
C LEU A 29 11.11 6.09 -12.10
N GLN A 30 10.52 5.49 -13.12
CA GLN A 30 11.24 4.79 -14.17
C GLN A 30 10.85 5.35 -15.53
N VAL A 31 11.88 5.63 -16.33
CA VAL A 31 11.76 6.08 -17.71
C VAL A 31 12.48 5.09 -18.62
N SER A 32 11.80 4.67 -19.69
CA SER A 32 12.38 3.83 -20.74
C SER A 32 12.28 4.52 -22.09
N GLN A 33 13.39 4.50 -22.84
CA GLN A 33 13.44 4.99 -24.21
C GLN A 33 14.44 4.13 -24.99
N ASP A 34 13.99 3.55 -26.10
CA ASP A 34 14.78 2.62 -26.90
C ASP A 34 15.39 1.49 -26.05
N THR A 35 16.71 1.46 -25.91
CA THR A 35 17.45 0.50 -25.07
C THR A 35 17.88 1.08 -23.72
N ARG A 36 17.52 2.33 -23.42
CA ARG A 36 17.87 3.02 -22.17
C ARG A 36 16.72 2.84 -21.18
N LEU A 37 17.06 2.32 -20.00
CA LEU A 37 16.18 2.26 -18.84
C LEU A 37 16.87 3.03 -17.72
N MET A 38 16.16 3.97 -17.11
CA MET A 38 16.67 4.74 -15.99
C MET A 38 15.63 4.75 -14.88
N SER A 39 16.08 4.51 -13.65
CA SER A 39 15.24 4.59 -12.46
C SER A 39 15.83 5.61 -11.48
N VAL A 40 14.96 6.39 -10.83
CA VAL A 40 15.34 7.30 -9.75
C VAL A 40 14.50 7.00 -8.52
N GLU A 41 15.10 7.11 -7.35
CA GLU A 41 14.40 6.93 -6.08
C GLU A 41 13.64 8.20 -5.70
N MET A 42 12.39 8.07 -5.26
CA MET A 42 11.55 9.18 -4.84
C MET A 42 10.90 8.91 -3.50
N GLU A 43 10.53 9.96 -2.78
CA GLU A 43 9.63 9.83 -1.65
C GLU A 43 8.17 9.72 -2.10
N LYS A 44 7.35 9.02 -1.31
CA LYS A 44 5.90 8.91 -1.56
C LYS A 44 5.24 10.29 -1.76
N GLN A 45 5.62 11.27 -0.95
CA GLN A 45 5.07 12.62 -1.02
C GLN A 45 5.48 13.33 -2.31
N GLN A 46 6.70 13.13 -2.80
CA GLN A 46 7.15 13.69 -4.07
C GLN A 46 6.35 13.11 -5.24
N VAL A 47 6.12 11.79 -5.28
CA VAL A 47 5.30 11.17 -6.34
C VAL A 47 3.86 11.70 -6.31
N LEU A 48 3.29 11.88 -5.11
CA LEU A 48 1.95 12.47 -4.96
C LEU A 48 1.89 13.90 -5.49
N ILE A 49 2.83 14.74 -5.08
CA ILE A 49 2.91 16.14 -5.52
C ILE A 49 3.10 16.21 -7.04
N LEU A 50 3.97 15.37 -7.61
CA LEU A 50 4.21 15.35 -9.04
C LEU A 50 2.94 15.00 -9.82
N ALA A 51 2.23 13.93 -9.44
CA ALA A 51 1.00 13.50 -10.10
C ALA A 51 -0.11 14.58 -10.03
N ASP A 52 -0.30 15.19 -8.87
CA ASP A 52 -1.30 16.24 -8.66
C ASP A 52 -0.97 17.53 -9.43
N ARG A 53 0.30 17.97 -9.38
CA ARG A 53 0.75 19.17 -10.10
C ARG A 53 0.70 19.00 -11.61
N LEU A 54 0.96 17.79 -12.11
CA LEU A 54 0.84 17.48 -13.52
C LEU A 54 -0.60 17.60 -14.02
N THR A 55 -1.56 17.04 -13.27
CA THR A 55 -3.00 17.19 -13.54
C THR A 55 -3.40 18.67 -13.58
N TYR A 56 -3.00 19.44 -12.56
CA TYR A 56 -3.30 20.87 -12.49
C TYR A 56 -2.71 21.67 -13.66
N LEU A 57 -1.45 21.40 -14.03
CA LEU A 57 -0.79 22.06 -15.15
C LEU A 57 -1.56 21.80 -16.46
N LEU A 58 -1.94 20.55 -16.72
CA LEU A 58 -2.67 20.16 -17.92
C LEU A 58 -4.05 20.82 -18.01
N ASP A 59 -4.77 20.89 -16.89
CA ASP A 59 -6.06 21.59 -16.83
C ASP A 59 -5.92 23.09 -17.12
N GLU A 60 -4.87 23.70 -16.58
CA GLU A 60 -4.61 25.13 -16.78
C GLU A 60 -4.18 25.43 -18.23
N VAL A 61 -3.37 24.55 -18.83
CA VAL A 61 -2.98 24.65 -20.24
C VAL A 61 -4.20 24.57 -21.14
N ARG A 62 -5.09 23.58 -20.92
CA ARG A 62 -6.37 23.47 -21.64
C ARG A 62 -7.20 24.75 -21.52
N ARG A 63 -7.31 25.29 -20.30
CA ARG A 63 -8.12 26.48 -20.01
C ARG A 63 -7.57 27.76 -20.65
N ARG A 64 -6.25 27.96 -20.62
CA ARG A 64 -5.60 29.19 -21.11
C ARG A 64 -5.33 29.20 -22.60
N PHE A 65 -4.87 28.07 -23.15
CA PHE A 65 -4.38 27.98 -24.52
C PHE A 65 -5.32 27.23 -25.46
N GLY A 66 -6.35 26.57 -24.93
CA GLY A 66 -7.26 25.75 -25.73
C GLY A 66 -6.60 24.49 -26.30
N THR A 67 -5.43 24.11 -25.78
CA THR A 67 -4.73 22.89 -26.17
C THR A 67 -5.65 21.69 -25.94
N PRO A 68 -5.78 20.77 -26.92
CA PRO A 68 -6.50 19.53 -26.71
C PRO A 68 -5.73 18.70 -25.68
N VAL A 69 -6.25 18.70 -24.45
CA VAL A 69 -5.75 17.88 -23.35
C VAL A 69 -6.83 16.85 -23.04
N PRO A 70 -6.49 15.55 -23.01
CA PRO A 70 -7.45 14.51 -22.66
C PRO A 70 -8.06 14.76 -21.28
N PRO A 71 -9.31 14.29 -21.06
CA PRO A 71 -9.90 14.30 -19.73
C PRO A 71 -9.05 13.49 -18.75
N GLU A 72 -9.35 13.59 -17.46
CA GLU A 72 -8.76 12.67 -16.49
C GLU A 72 -9.11 11.23 -16.89
N ALA A 73 -8.08 10.37 -16.89
CA ALA A 73 -8.23 8.97 -17.26
C ALA A 73 -8.78 8.19 -16.06
N ASP A 74 -10.02 7.70 -16.18
CA ASP A 74 -10.62 6.80 -15.19
C ASP A 74 -10.04 5.37 -15.31
N ASP A 75 -9.74 4.97 -16.54
CA ASP A 75 -9.13 3.68 -16.87
C ASP A 75 -7.64 3.85 -17.20
N ILE A 76 -6.80 3.00 -16.59
CA ILE A 76 -5.35 2.99 -16.80
C ILE A 76 -5.00 1.80 -17.68
N ASP A 77 -4.40 2.08 -18.84
CA ASP A 77 -4.03 1.05 -19.82
C ASP A 77 -2.81 0.25 -19.36
N ASP A 78 -1.72 0.92 -18.93
CA ASP A 78 -0.53 0.22 -18.43
C ASP A 78 -0.60 -0.02 -16.90
N VAL A 79 -0.85 -1.28 -16.53
CA VAL A 79 -0.78 -1.80 -15.15
C VAL A 79 0.45 -2.67 -14.89
N SER A 80 1.38 -2.77 -15.85
CA SER A 80 2.56 -3.62 -15.76
C SER A 80 3.50 -3.14 -14.65
N PRO A 81 4.25 -4.03 -13.99
CA PRO A 81 5.21 -3.64 -12.95
C PRO A 81 6.38 -2.80 -13.51
N LEU A 82 7.27 -2.36 -12.62
CA LEU A 82 8.57 -1.79 -13.02
C LEU A 82 9.38 -2.83 -13.81
N GLU A 83 10.11 -2.35 -14.81
CA GLU A 83 11.03 -3.16 -15.61
C GLU A 83 12.33 -3.39 -14.84
N ASN A 84 12.93 -4.58 -15.00
CA ASN A 84 14.23 -4.89 -14.40
C ASN A 84 15.36 -4.46 -15.33
N PRO A 85 16.50 -3.95 -14.81
CA PRO A 85 16.80 -3.78 -13.38
C PRO A 85 16.19 -2.51 -12.76
N ILE A 86 15.87 -2.57 -11.46
CA ILE A 86 15.38 -1.43 -10.67
C ILE A 86 16.54 -0.89 -9.82
N ASP A 87 17.56 -0.38 -10.51
CA ASP A 87 18.71 0.26 -9.89
C ASP A 87 18.52 1.78 -9.96
N ALA A 88 18.46 2.43 -8.79
CA ALA A 88 18.32 3.89 -8.75
C ALA A 88 19.67 4.56 -9.02
N GLU A 89 19.68 5.44 -10.02
CA GLU A 89 20.86 6.28 -10.32
C GLU A 89 21.11 7.30 -9.22
N PHE A 90 20.03 7.92 -8.70
CA PHE A 90 20.07 8.83 -7.57
C PHE A 90 18.71 8.95 -6.89
N ARG A 91 18.71 9.59 -5.71
CA ARG A 91 17.51 9.98 -4.96
C ARG A 91 17.11 11.40 -5.31
N VAL A 92 15.85 11.62 -5.67
CA VAL A 92 15.32 12.92 -6.06
C VAL A 92 15.19 13.83 -4.83
N GLY A 93 15.76 15.03 -4.93
CA GLY A 93 15.61 16.10 -3.93
C GLY A 93 14.58 17.14 -4.34
N SER A 94 14.70 17.65 -5.58
CA SER A 94 13.86 18.72 -6.13
C SER A 94 13.23 18.32 -7.45
N MET A 95 12.08 18.90 -7.77
CA MET A 95 11.33 18.62 -9.00
C MET A 95 10.91 19.92 -9.68
N GLY A 96 11.14 20.00 -10.98
CA GLY A 96 10.63 21.04 -11.87
C GLY A 96 9.51 20.49 -12.75
N LEU A 97 8.53 21.34 -13.06
CA LEU A 97 7.43 21.01 -13.96
C LEU A 97 7.11 22.21 -14.84
N GLY A 98 7.01 22.00 -16.15
CA GLY A 98 6.73 23.03 -17.13
C GLY A 98 5.90 22.54 -18.31
N TRP A 99 5.37 23.50 -19.09
CA TRP A 99 4.71 23.24 -20.36
C TRP A 99 5.50 23.91 -21.48
N ASP A 100 5.91 23.13 -22.48
CA ASP A 100 6.46 23.63 -23.73
C ASP A 100 5.31 23.83 -24.74
N ALA A 101 5.02 25.09 -25.06
CA ALA A 101 3.96 25.44 -26.00
C ALA A 101 4.32 25.18 -27.46
N GLU A 102 5.61 25.18 -27.81
CA GLU A 102 6.06 24.93 -29.18
C GLU A 102 5.99 23.43 -29.50
N ALA A 103 6.45 22.60 -28.57
CA ALA A 103 6.41 21.14 -28.70
C ALA A 103 5.07 20.51 -28.25
N ALA A 104 4.17 21.31 -27.65
CA ALA A 104 2.93 20.85 -27.03
C ALA A 104 3.14 19.68 -26.06
N SER A 105 4.16 19.80 -25.21
CA SER A 105 4.59 18.74 -24.29
C SER A 105 4.81 19.26 -22.88
N VAL A 106 4.63 18.38 -21.90
CA VAL A 106 5.02 18.63 -20.52
C VAL A 106 6.51 18.34 -20.38
N VAL A 107 7.22 19.23 -19.71
CA VAL A 107 8.61 19.02 -19.29
C VAL A 107 8.64 18.73 -17.79
N ILE A 108 9.18 17.57 -17.42
CA ILE A 108 9.39 17.15 -16.03
C ILE A 108 10.88 17.09 -15.78
N GLU A 109 11.35 17.73 -14.72
CA GLU A 109 12.72 17.65 -14.27
C GLU A 109 12.82 17.12 -12.85
N LEU A 110 13.71 16.16 -12.64
CA LEU A 110 13.98 15.61 -11.31
C LEU A 110 15.47 15.76 -11.03
N LEU A 111 15.78 16.51 -9.99
CA LEU A 111 17.15 16.84 -9.58
C LEU A 111 17.55 15.97 -8.40
N ALA A 112 18.78 15.45 -8.42
CA ALA A 112 19.33 14.69 -7.32
C ALA A 112 19.38 15.52 -6.02
N VAL A 113 19.19 14.84 -4.89
CA VAL A 113 19.29 15.45 -3.57
C VAL A 113 20.70 15.96 -3.30
N THR A 114 20.81 17.17 -2.77
CA THR A 114 22.07 17.82 -2.37
C THR A 114 22.06 18.16 -0.88
N GLU A 115 23.23 18.29 -0.27
CA GLU A 115 23.36 18.67 1.15
C GLU A 115 22.92 20.10 1.44
N GLN A 116 23.02 20.97 0.42
CA GLN A 116 22.58 22.37 0.50
C GLN A 116 21.25 22.52 -0.22
N PRO A 117 20.32 23.34 0.30
CA PRO A 117 19.09 23.67 -0.40
C PRO A 117 19.42 24.33 -1.73
N LEU A 118 18.83 23.82 -2.81
CA LEU A 118 18.97 24.37 -4.15
C LEU A 118 18.16 25.65 -4.28
N ASP A 119 18.72 26.66 -4.95
CA ASP A 119 17.97 27.84 -5.37
C ASP A 119 17.02 27.47 -6.52
N GLU A 120 15.84 28.07 -6.55
CA GLU A 120 14.84 27.88 -7.63
C GLU A 120 15.42 28.27 -8.99
N SER A 121 16.40 29.18 -9.02
CA SER A 121 17.12 29.60 -10.23
C SER A 121 17.87 28.47 -10.94
N VAL A 122 18.16 27.35 -10.27
CA VAL A 122 18.87 26.19 -10.82
C VAL A 122 17.90 25.18 -11.48
N ILE A 123 16.62 25.26 -11.16
CA ILE A 123 15.58 24.39 -11.73
C ILE A 123 15.21 24.94 -13.10
N LEU A 124 15.18 24.09 -14.13
CA LEU A 124 14.98 24.45 -15.54
C LEU A 124 16.08 25.37 -16.12
N ASP A 125 17.20 25.55 -15.42
CA ASP A 125 18.41 26.15 -15.96
C ASP A 125 19.29 25.06 -16.58
N ASP A 126 20.00 25.39 -17.67
CA ASP A 126 20.88 24.51 -18.45
C ASP A 126 22.37 24.74 -18.12
N THR A 127 22.69 25.48 -17.04
CA THR A 127 24.08 25.69 -16.60
C THR A 127 24.82 24.38 -16.30
N ASP A 128 26.14 24.35 -16.51
CA ASP A 128 26.94 23.13 -16.30
C ASP A 128 27.14 22.78 -14.80
N GLU A 129 26.68 23.66 -13.90
CA GLU A 129 26.80 23.53 -12.45
C GLU A 129 25.46 23.13 -11.82
N GLY A 130 25.43 22.02 -11.08
CA GLY A 130 24.25 21.60 -10.34
C GLY A 130 24.27 20.11 -9.96
N PRO A 131 23.16 19.58 -9.45
CA PRO A 131 22.98 18.15 -9.23
C PRO A 131 22.67 17.41 -10.53
N ASP A 132 22.92 16.09 -10.53
CA ASP A 132 22.47 15.22 -11.62
C ASP A 132 20.96 15.34 -11.80
N THR A 133 20.53 15.40 -13.07
CA THR A 133 19.16 15.75 -13.43
C THR A 133 18.64 14.78 -14.48
N VAL A 134 17.40 14.33 -14.33
CA VAL A 134 16.66 13.67 -15.40
C VAL A 134 15.56 14.60 -15.91
N ARG A 135 15.55 14.84 -17.22
CA ARG A 135 14.57 15.67 -17.92
C ARG A 135 13.76 14.80 -18.86
N VAL A 136 12.44 14.77 -18.65
CA VAL A 136 11.52 13.94 -19.43
C VAL A 136 10.46 14.82 -20.07
N PHE A 137 10.25 14.62 -21.36
CA PHE A 137 9.18 15.25 -22.12
C PHE A 137 8.08 14.24 -22.35
N LEU A 138 6.85 14.63 -22.03
CA LEU A 138 5.66 13.79 -22.21
C LEU A 138 4.61 14.55 -23.02
N SER A 139 3.90 13.84 -23.88
CA SER A 139 2.64 14.33 -24.44
C SER A 139 1.59 14.54 -23.34
N ALA A 140 0.53 15.29 -23.65
CA ALA A 140 -0.56 15.51 -22.71
C ALA A 140 -1.26 14.19 -22.30
N ASP A 141 -1.38 13.24 -23.23
CA ASP A 141 -1.94 11.90 -22.98
C ASP A 141 -1.06 11.08 -22.04
N GLU A 142 0.24 10.97 -22.32
CA GLU A 142 1.20 10.24 -21.47
C GLU A 142 1.26 10.84 -20.07
N ALA A 143 1.20 12.16 -19.96
CA ALA A 143 1.16 12.86 -18.69
C ALA A 143 -0.12 12.56 -17.88
N ARG A 144 -1.30 12.50 -18.52
CA ARG A 144 -2.55 12.09 -17.85
C ARG A 144 -2.48 10.67 -17.36
N GLU A 145 -2.02 9.75 -18.20
CA GLU A 145 -1.90 8.34 -17.83
C GLU A 145 -0.93 8.17 -16.65
N PHE A 146 0.22 8.84 -16.71
CA PHE A 146 1.19 8.84 -15.60
C PHE A 146 0.57 9.35 -14.29
N SER A 147 -0.16 10.47 -14.32
CA SER A 147 -0.84 11.01 -13.14
C SER A 147 -1.84 10.01 -12.55
N ALA A 148 -2.74 9.48 -13.37
CA ALA A 148 -3.77 8.53 -12.92
C ALA A 148 -3.15 7.26 -12.33
N ARG A 149 -2.15 6.70 -13.02
CA ARG A 149 -1.42 5.52 -12.57
C ARG A 149 -0.66 5.77 -11.28
N SER A 150 0.05 6.89 -11.17
CA SER A 150 0.82 7.24 -9.96
C SER A 150 -0.09 7.33 -8.74
N MET A 151 -1.27 7.94 -8.89
CA MET A 151 -2.28 7.98 -7.83
C MET A 151 -2.74 6.58 -7.39
N ARG A 152 -2.92 5.67 -8.34
CA ARG A 152 -3.26 4.26 -8.03
C ARG A 152 -2.13 3.55 -7.28
N VAL A 153 -0.88 3.72 -7.67
CA VAL A 153 0.29 3.13 -6.97
C VAL A 153 0.42 3.67 -5.55
N ILE A 154 0.19 4.97 -5.36
CA ILE A 154 0.19 5.61 -4.05
C ILE A 154 -0.92 5.01 -3.16
N ALA A 155 -2.12 4.82 -3.72
CA ALA A 155 -3.29 4.27 -3.03
C ALA A 155 -3.17 2.76 -2.73
N ALA A 156 -2.54 1.99 -3.62
CA ALA A 156 -2.42 0.52 -3.52
C ALA A 156 -1.69 0.01 -2.27
N GLY A 157 -1.03 0.89 -1.52
CA GLY A 157 -0.36 0.53 -0.27
C GLY A 157 -1.27 0.35 0.94
N ARG A 158 -2.58 0.63 0.86
CA ARG A 158 -3.51 0.48 1.99
C ARG A 158 -4.83 -0.13 1.53
N PRO A 159 -5.22 -1.34 1.97
CA PRO A 159 -6.55 -1.84 1.69
C PRO A 159 -7.58 -0.88 2.32
N LEU A 160 -8.66 -0.56 1.61
CA LEU A 160 -9.70 0.32 2.15
C LEU A 160 -10.51 -0.43 3.20
N CYS A 161 -10.87 0.25 4.28
CA CYS A 161 -11.77 -0.32 5.27
C CYS A 161 -13.15 -0.52 4.62
N PRO A 162 -13.71 -1.74 4.58
CA PRO A 162 -15.00 -2.01 3.96
C PRO A 162 -16.17 -1.29 4.63
N LEU A 163 -15.94 -0.73 5.83
CA LEU A 163 -16.96 -0.04 6.61
C LEU A 163 -16.92 1.48 6.38
N CYS A 164 -15.78 2.14 6.57
CA CYS A 164 -15.65 3.60 6.48
C CYS A 164 -14.95 4.12 5.22
N ASN A 165 -14.46 3.22 4.35
CA ASN A 165 -13.68 3.54 3.16
C ASN A 165 -12.41 4.37 3.43
N GLN A 166 -11.92 4.34 4.67
CA GLN A 166 -10.63 4.94 5.04
C GLN A 166 -9.51 3.91 4.87
N PRO A 167 -8.26 4.34 4.62
CA PRO A 167 -7.15 3.42 4.43
C PRO A 167 -6.84 2.60 5.70
N LEU A 168 -6.81 1.26 5.59
CA LEU A 168 -6.42 0.36 6.67
C LEU A 168 -4.90 0.44 6.89
N ASP A 169 -4.50 0.57 8.14
CA ASP A 169 -3.12 0.43 8.58
C ASP A 169 -2.81 -1.03 8.95
N ALA A 170 -1.55 -1.46 8.84
CA ALA A 170 -1.13 -2.81 9.19
C ALA A 170 -1.29 -3.13 10.69
N SER A 171 -1.24 -2.12 11.56
CA SER A 171 -1.50 -2.24 13.00
C SER A 171 -3.00 -2.22 13.37
N GLY A 172 -3.88 -2.11 12.37
CA GLY A 172 -5.31 -1.88 12.53
C GLY A 172 -5.68 -0.41 12.38
N HIS A 173 -6.89 -0.14 11.89
CA HIS A 173 -7.42 1.22 11.73
C HIS A 173 -8.60 1.46 12.68
N ILE A 174 -8.64 2.63 13.29
CA ILE A 174 -9.78 3.06 14.12
C ILE A 174 -10.91 3.51 13.19
N CYS A 175 -11.79 2.57 12.84
CA CYS A 175 -12.96 2.86 12.03
C CYS A 175 -14.01 3.61 12.85
N ALA A 176 -14.22 4.90 12.57
CA ALA A 176 -15.25 5.71 13.20
C ALA A 176 -16.67 5.15 13.04
N ARG A 177 -16.95 4.41 11.95
CA ARG A 177 -18.25 3.72 11.75
C ARG A 177 -18.41 2.45 12.60
N SER A 178 -17.34 1.92 13.17
CA SER A 178 -17.37 0.70 13.99
C SER A 178 -17.51 0.97 15.49
N ASN A 179 -17.55 2.24 15.93
CA ASN A 179 -17.65 2.65 17.34
C ASN A 179 -16.81 1.78 18.31
N GLY A 180 -15.58 1.42 17.92
CA GLY A 180 -14.60 0.74 18.78
C GLY A 180 -14.96 -0.66 19.33
N TYR A 181 -15.99 -1.35 18.81
CA TYR A 181 -16.57 -2.53 19.49
C TYR A 181 -15.74 -3.84 19.45
N LYS A 182 -14.63 -3.94 18.72
CA LYS A 182 -13.81 -5.18 18.71
C LYS A 182 -12.33 -4.88 18.87
N ARG A 183 -11.90 -4.73 20.12
CA ARG A 183 -10.48 -4.57 20.48
C ARG A 183 -9.68 -5.88 20.51
N ASP A 184 -10.35 -7.04 20.62
CA ASP A 184 -9.65 -8.35 20.77
C ASP A 184 -10.34 -9.49 20.01
N ALA A 185 -10.75 -9.28 18.76
CA ALA A 185 -11.31 -10.37 17.96
C ALA A 185 -10.19 -11.16 17.26
N VAL A 186 -9.76 -12.26 17.88
CA VAL A 186 -9.06 -13.34 17.17
C VAL A 186 -10.09 -14.02 16.27
N PHE A 187 -9.93 -13.95 14.96
CA PHE A 187 -10.77 -14.70 14.03
C PHE A 187 -10.40 -16.18 14.11
N SER A 188 -11.04 -16.93 15.03
CA SER A 188 -11.03 -18.38 14.98
C SER A 188 -11.92 -18.84 13.81
N ARG A 189 -11.48 -19.87 13.09
CA ARG A 189 -12.31 -20.59 12.10
C ARG A 189 -13.33 -21.50 12.81
N SER A 190 -13.89 -21.07 13.94
CA SER A 190 -14.86 -21.86 14.68
C SER A 190 -16.21 -21.85 13.95
N LEU A 191 -16.72 -23.03 13.63
CA LEU A 191 -18.04 -23.25 13.02
C LEU A 191 -19.20 -22.99 13.99
N GLU A 192 -18.92 -22.61 15.24
CA GLU A 192 -19.91 -22.30 16.28
C GLU A 192 -20.88 -21.18 15.91
N PHE A 193 -20.52 -20.33 14.93
CA PHE A 193 -21.35 -19.22 14.47
C PHE A 193 -21.94 -19.42 13.07
N VAL A 194 -21.74 -20.60 12.47
CA VAL A 194 -22.29 -20.92 11.15
C VAL A 194 -23.60 -21.67 11.33
N ASP A 195 -24.70 -21.00 11.02
CA ASP A 195 -26.04 -21.59 11.05
C ASP A 195 -26.12 -22.74 10.03
N PRO A 196 -26.35 -24.00 10.48
CA PRO A 196 -26.39 -25.16 9.62
C PRO A 196 -27.46 -25.07 8.52
N ASP A 197 -28.59 -24.40 8.80
CA ASP A 197 -29.69 -24.27 7.85
C ASP A 197 -29.33 -23.28 6.72
N VAL A 198 -28.57 -22.23 7.05
CA VAL A 198 -28.03 -21.29 6.05
C VAL A 198 -27.00 -21.99 5.16
N LEU A 199 -26.12 -22.80 5.75
CA LEU A 199 -25.11 -23.56 5.00
C LEU A 199 -25.76 -24.60 4.07
N ALA A 200 -26.78 -25.31 4.55
CA ALA A 200 -27.55 -26.25 3.75
C ALA A 200 -28.36 -25.56 2.63
N GLY A 201 -28.78 -24.32 2.85
CA GLY A 201 -29.46 -23.50 1.83
C GLY A 201 -28.57 -23.14 0.65
N LEU A 202 -27.26 -22.95 0.88
CA LEU A 202 -26.31 -22.58 -0.18
C LEU A 202 -26.07 -23.70 -1.19
N ALA A 203 -26.16 -24.96 -0.78
CA ALA A 203 -26.09 -26.12 -1.69
C ALA A 203 -27.20 -26.12 -2.76
N ARG A 204 -28.33 -25.43 -2.50
CA ARG A 204 -29.43 -25.29 -3.46
C ARG A 204 -29.21 -24.16 -4.47
N LEU A 205 -28.39 -23.16 -4.11
CA LEU A 205 -28.15 -21.97 -4.92
C LEU A 205 -26.90 -22.12 -5.80
N VAL A 206 -25.94 -22.95 -5.39
CA VAL A 206 -24.66 -23.14 -6.08
C VAL A 206 -24.52 -24.59 -6.53
N PRO A 207 -24.72 -24.90 -7.83
CA PRO A 207 -24.52 -26.25 -8.36
C PRO A 207 -23.06 -26.70 -8.14
N GLY A 208 -22.88 -27.85 -7.49
CA GLY A 208 -21.56 -28.43 -7.21
C GLY A 208 -20.97 -28.07 -5.84
N PHE A 209 -21.70 -27.35 -4.99
CA PHE A 209 -21.29 -27.09 -3.61
C PHE A 209 -21.60 -28.31 -2.72
N ASP A 210 -20.55 -28.95 -2.19
CA ASP A 210 -20.67 -30.08 -1.27
C ASP A 210 -20.87 -29.57 0.16
N SER A 211 -22.08 -29.77 0.69
CA SER A 211 -22.45 -29.41 2.06
C SER A 211 -22.27 -30.56 3.06
N SER A 212 -21.72 -31.71 2.64
CA SER A 212 -21.49 -32.84 3.53
C SER A 212 -20.11 -32.73 4.19
N PHE A 213 -20.07 -32.07 5.34
CA PHE A 213 -18.91 -32.14 6.24
C PHE A 213 -19.29 -32.94 7.47
N THR A 214 -18.66 -34.11 7.64
CA THR A 214 -18.76 -34.92 8.86
C THR A 214 -17.88 -34.30 9.93
N VAL A 215 -18.49 -33.91 11.05
CA VAL A 215 -17.77 -33.57 12.28
C VAL A 215 -17.53 -34.88 13.02
N ASP A 216 -16.26 -35.26 13.20
CA ASP A 216 -15.90 -36.30 14.16
C ASP A 216 -16.15 -35.73 15.57
N ASP A 217 -17.32 -36.03 16.13
CA ASP A 217 -17.65 -35.75 17.52
C ASP A 217 -17.04 -36.83 18.42
N GLU A 218 -15.74 -36.71 18.70
CA GLU A 218 -15.13 -37.34 19.87
C GLU A 218 -14.45 -36.28 20.72
N VAL A 219 -15.25 -35.60 21.55
CA VAL A 219 -14.76 -35.08 22.82
C VAL A 219 -15.67 -35.62 23.91
N VAL A 220 -15.29 -36.77 24.45
CA VAL A 220 -15.79 -37.28 25.73
C VAL A 220 -15.24 -36.33 26.79
N ASP A 221 -16.11 -35.51 27.37
CA ASP A 221 -15.82 -34.74 28.59
C ASP A 221 -16.11 -35.64 29.80
N PRO A 222 -15.11 -36.12 30.56
CA PRO A 222 -15.35 -36.87 31.77
C PRO A 222 -15.29 -35.88 32.93
N HIS A 223 -16.45 -35.48 33.45
CA HIS A 223 -16.72 -35.38 34.88
C HIS A 223 -18.03 -34.61 35.09
N ASP A 224 -19.11 -35.34 35.32
CA ASP A 224 -20.01 -35.10 36.45
C ASP A 224 -21.09 -36.19 36.49
N GLY A 225 -21.10 -36.99 37.55
CA GLY A 225 -21.98 -38.14 37.69
C GLY A 225 -21.71 -38.88 39.00
N ASP A 226 -22.21 -38.29 40.07
CA ASP A 226 -22.15 -38.73 41.46
C ASP A 226 -22.94 -40.05 41.73
N THR A 227 -22.55 -40.72 42.82
CA THR A 227 -23.30 -41.67 43.69
C THR A 227 -23.04 -43.19 43.64
N SER A 228 -22.81 -43.70 44.88
CA SER A 228 -22.98 -45.06 45.45
C SER A 228 -22.01 -46.17 44.98
N ASP A 229 -21.51 -47.10 45.77
CA ASP A 229 -21.62 -47.55 47.18
C ASP A 229 -20.54 -48.66 47.34
N ASP A 230 -20.29 -49.12 48.57
CA ASP A 230 -19.37 -50.20 49.00
C ASP A 230 -17.87 -49.84 48.98
N GLY A 231 -17.07 -49.95 50.04
CA GLY A 231 -17.19 -50.67 51.30
C GLY A 231 -15.79 -51.16 51.68
N ASP A 232 -15.52 -51.17 52.98
CA ASP A 232 -14.47 -51.95 53.69
C ASP A 232 -13.07 -51.33 53.95
N ASP A 233 -12.98 -50.82 55.18
CA ASP A 233 -12.09 -51.25 56.27
C ASP A 233 -10.58 -50.91 56.35
N SER A 234 -10.27 -50.37 57.54
CA SER A 234 -9.05 -50.59 58.37
C SER A 234 -7.74 -49.91 57.91
N ASP A 235 -6.87 -49.31 58.73
CA ASP A 235 -6.72 -49.11 60.17
C ASP A 235 -5.43 -48.23 60.38
N HIS A 236 -5.26 -47.66 61.59
CA HIS A 236 -4.10 -46.96 62.18
C HIS A 236 -3.76 -45.53 61.69
N GLY A 237 -3.50 -44.52 62.52
CA GLY A 237 -3.38 -44.44 63.98
C GLY A 237 -2.84 -43.05 64.42
N THR A 238 -3.45 -42.49 65.46
CA THR A 238 -2.88 -41.66 66.56
C THR A 238 -1.99 -40.43 66.31
N ALA A 239 -2.48 -39.30 66.89
CA ALA A 239 -1.79 -38.32 67.77
C ALA A 239 -0.63 -37.49 67.16
N ASP A 240 -0.38 -36.21 67.45
CA ASP A 240 -0.51 -35.40 68.67
C ASP A 240 -0.31 -33.89 68.32
N ARG A 241 -1.05 -33.02 69.03
CA ARG A 241 -0.65 -31.77 69.72
C ARG A 241 0.12 -30.57 69.08
N ASP A 242 -0.51 -29.41 69.32
CA ASP A 242 -0.04 -28.17 70.01
C ASP A 242 0.98 -27.18 69.39
N GLY A 243 0.64 -25.89 69.57
CA GLY A 243 1.50 -24.70 69.57
C GLY A 243 1.12 -23.69 68.49
N ASP A 244 0.22 -22.72 68.70
CA ASP A 244 0.27 -21.53 69.57
C ASP A 244 1.43 -20.53 69.29
N ASN A 245 1.02 -19.27 69.12
CA ASN A 245 1.75 -17.99 69.11
C ASN A 245 2.80 -17.76 68.00
N GLY A 246 2.91 -16.58 67.39
CA GLY A 246 2.41 -15.25 67.74
C GLY A 246 3.50 -14.22 67.43
N ASP A 247 3.09 -13.16 66.73
CA ASP A 247 3.59 -11.78 66.84
C ASP A 247 5.03 -11.43 66.40
N ARG A 248 5.16 -10.77 65.24
CA ARG A 248 5.62 -9.36 65.09
C ARG A 248 5.84 -8.96 63.63
#